data_AF-A0A2S2Q031-F1
#
_entry.id   AF-A0A2S2Q031-F1
#
_cell.length_a   1.000
_cell.length_b   1.000
_cell.length_c   1.000
_cell.angle_alpha   90.00
_cell.angle_beta   90.00
_cell.angle_gamma   90.00
#
_symmetry.space_group_name_H-M   'P 1'
#
loop_
_entity.id
_entity.type
_entity.pdbx_description
1 polymer ?
#
loop_
_entity_poly.entity_id
_entity_poly.type
_entity_poly.pdbx_seq_one_letter_code
_entity_poly.pdbx_strand_id
1 'polypeptide(L)'
;MLKNSAKIRIQNKNILMMSMKGPKSNAKNKKSHMEYFSLFFNDSVISIITKSTNIKIQVIQNKYSRERGAKETDETEIRAVIIYVKIIRIGKGNRNRKKCKNKTPRWSW
;
A
#
# COMPACT_ATOMS: atom_id res chain seq x y z
N MET A 1 -23.68 -39.26 -45.04
CA MET A 1 -24.04 -37.91 -44.58
C MET A 1 -23.66 -37.76 -43.11
N LEU A 2 -23.05 -36.61 -42.80
CA LEU A 2 -22.83 -35.97 -41.49
C LEU A 2 -21.81 -36.59 -40.51
N LYS A 3 -20.93 -35.69 -40.06
CA LYS A 3 -19.71 -35.88 -39.27
C LYS A 3 -20.02 -36.05 -37.78
N ASN A 4 -19.15 -36.81 -37.12
CA ASN A 4 -18.96 -37.01 -35.68
C ASN A 4 -19.36 -35.84 -34.77
N SER A 5 -19.80 -36.16 -33.55
CA SER A 5 -19.39 -35.39 -32.38
C SER A 5 -19.31 -36.29 -31.16
N ALA A 6 -18.11 -36.81 -30.88
CA ALA A 6 -17.78 -37.33 -29.57
C ALA A 6 -18.10 -36.23 -28.55
N LYS A 7 -18.99 -36.54 -27.59
CA LYS A 7 -19.39 -35.63 -26.53
C LYS A 7 -18.19 -35.39 -25.62
N ILE A 8 -17.42 -34.34 -25.88
CA ILE A 8 -16.28 -33.92 -25.06
C ILE A 8 -16.83 -33.66 -23.65
N ARG A 9 -16.42 -34.47 -22.68
CA ARG A 9 -16.63 -34.18 -21.25
C ARG A 9 -15.77 -32.98 -20.89
N ILE A 10 -16.34 -31.78 -20.93
CA ILE A 10 -15.70 -30.61 -20.32
C ILE A 10 -15.73 -30.86 -18.80
N GLN A 11 -14.57 -31.11 -18.21
CA GLN A 11 -14.44 -31.36 -16.79
C GLN A 11 -14.91 -30.12 -15.99
N ASN A 12 -15.72 -30.31 -14.95
CA ASN A 12 -16.28 -29.27 -14.06
C ASN A 12 -15.24 -28.44 -13.26
N LYS A 13 -14.01 -28.28 -13.76
CA LYS A 13 -12.94 -27.54 -13.07
C LYS A 13 -13.14 -26.01 -13.11
N ASN A 14 -13.91 -25.48 -14.06
CA ASN A 14 -14.05 -24.02 -14.24
C ASN A 14 -15.20 -23.38 -13.42
N ILE A 15 -16.20 -24.16 -12.98
CA ILE A 15 -17.38 -23.61 -12.27
C ILE A 15 -17.02 -23.24 -10.82
N LEU A 16 -16.21 -24.05 -10.14
CA LEU A 16 -15.75 -23.79 -8.78
C LEU A 16 -14.87 -22.52 -8.69
N MET A 17 -14.13 -22.19 -9.75
CA MET A 17 -13.32 -20.96 -9.81
C MET A 17 -14.17 -19.71 -10.05
N MET A 18 -15.30 -19.82 -10.75
CA MET A 18 -16.18 -18.67 -11.05
C MET A 18 -17.06 -18.25 -9.88
N SER A 19 -17.44 -19.17 -8.99
CA SER A 19 -18.28 -18.89 -7.82
C SER A 19 -17.53 -18.30 -6.62
N MET A 20 -16.20 -18.25 -6.66
CA MET A 20 -15.34 -17.69 -5.59
C MET A 20 -15.00 -16.19 -5.79
N LYS A 21 -15.80 -15.45 -6.55
CA LYS A 21 -15.61 -14.00 -6.73
C LYS A 21 -16.16 -13.24 -5.51
N GLY A 22 -15.35 -13.14 -4.45
CA GLY A 22 -15.73 -12.35 -3.28
C GLY A 22 -14.76 -12.47 -2.10
N PRO A 23 -14.90 -11.60 -1.10
CA PRO A 23 -14.11 -11.67 0.13
C PRO A 23 -14.34 -13.01 0.84
N LYS A 24 -13.25 -13.70 1.16
CA LYS A 24 -13.27 -15.03 1.79
C LYS A 24 -13.44 -14.91 3.32
N SER A 25 -14.25 -15.80 3.89
CA SER A 25 -14.38 -16.08 5.34
C SER A 25 -14.28 -14.83 6.24
N ASN A 26 -13.13 -14.61 6.89
CA ASN A 26 -12.88 -13.52 7.84
C ASN A 26 -13.15 -12.13 7.27
N ALA A 27 -12.92 -11.93 5.96
CA ALA A 27 -13.18 -10.66 5.30
C ALA A 27 -14.68 -10.43 4.99
N LYS A 28 -15.50 -11.49 4.97
CA LYS A 28 -16.93 -11.40 4.63
C LYS A 28 -17.77 -10.74 5.72
N ASN A 29 -17.38 -10.92 6.98
CA ASN A 29 -18.16 -10.48 8.14
C ASN A 29 -17.75 -9.09 8.66
N LYS A 30 -16.71 -8.48 8.08
CA LYS A 30 -16.24 -7.16 8.51
C LYS A 30 -17.13 -6.06 7.94
N LYS A 31 -17.44 -5.05 8.75
CA LYS A 31 -18.32 -3.95 8.33
C LYS A 31 -17.64 -2.59 8.44
N SER A 32 -16.62 -2.47 9.29
CA SER A 32 -15.90 -1.23 9.49
C SER A 32 -14.61 -1.16 8.68
N HIS A 33 -14.28 0.03 8.17
CA HIS A 33 -13.04 0.31 7.45
C HIS A 33 -11.79 -0.07 8.27
N MET A 34 -11.84 0.13 9.60
CA MET A 34 -10.73 -0.23 10.48
C MET A 34 -10.54 -1.74 10.58
N GLU A 35 -11.61 -2.52 10.58
CA GLU A 35 -11.50 -3.98 10.59
C GLU A 35 -10.91 -4.52 9.29
N TYR A 36 -11.28 -3.91 8.15
CA TYR A 36 -10.66 -4.24 6.87
C TYR A 36 -9.19 -3.87 6.84
N PHE A 37 -8.82 -2.72 7.41
CA PHE A 37 -7.42 -2.32 7.54
C PHE A 37 -6.61 -3.34 8.34
N SER A 38 -7.13 -3.79 9.47
CA SER A 38 -6.48 -4.80 10.32
C SER A 38 -6.29 -6.14 9.60
N LEU A 39 -7.13 -6.53 8.64
CA LEU A 39 -6.91 -7.76 7.85
C LEU A 39 -5.61 -7.72 7.02
N PHE A 40 -5.17 -6.53 6.60
CA PHE A 40 -3.93 -6.35 5.85
C PHE A 40 -2.76 -5.99 6.75
N PHE A 41 -3.02 -5.14 7.75
CA PHE A 41 -2.02 -4.66 8.71
C PHE A 41 -2.40 -5.11 10.11
N ASN A 42 -2.02 -6.36 10.42
CA ASN A 42 -2.11 -6.88 11.78
C ASN A 42 -1.18 -6.11 12.72
N ASP A 43 -1.47 -6.15 14.01
CA ASP A 43 -0.66 -5.48 15.04
C ASP A 43 0.79 -5.97 15.07
N SER A 44 1.03 -7.25 14.77
CA SER A 44 2.39 -7.80 14.64
C SER A 44 3.18 -7.13 13.52
N VAL A 45 2.56 -6.90 12.37
CA VAL A 45 3.19 -6.24 11.22
C VAL A 45 3.51 -4.80 11.57
N ILE A 46 2.56 -4.10 12.20
CA ILE A 46 2.75 -2.72 12.64
C ILE A 46 3.91 -2.64 13.65
N SER A 47 3.95 -3.54 14.64
CA SER A 47 5.02 -3.58 15.63
C SER A 47 6.39 -3.85 15.00
N ILE A 48 6.48 -4.75 14.01
CA ILE A 48 7.73 -5.00 13.27
C ILE A 48 8.19 -3.74 12.53
N ILE A 49 7.28 -3.02 11.88
CA ILE A 49 7.59 -1.77 11.18
C ILE A 49 8.06 -0.71 12.17
N THR A 50 7.36 -0.53 13.29
CA THR A 50 7.72 0.45 14.33
C THR A 50 9.12 0.17 14.86
N LYS A 51 9.42 -1.07 15.26
CA LYS A 51 10.74 -1.46 15.77
C LYS A 51 11.85 -1.24 14.74
N SER A 52 11.62 -1.68 13.50
CA SER A 52 12.60 -1.52 12.41
C SER A 52 12.89 -0.04 12.12
N THR A 53 11.86 0.80 12.21
CA THR A 53 11.97 2.24 11.99
C THR A 53 12.73 2.91 13.14
N ASN A 54 12.43 2.55 14.39
CA ASN A 54 13.11 3.08 15.57
C ASN A 54 14.61 2.74 15.58
N ILE A 55 14.98 1.52 15.18
CA ILE A 55 16.40 1.15 14.98
C ILE A 55 17.08 2.12 14.00
N LYS A 56 16.40 2.46 12.90
CA LYS A 56 16.96 3.39 11.91
C LYS A 56 17.04 4.81 12.44
N ILE A 57 16.05 5.26 13.20
CA ILE A 57 16.00 6.59 13.83
C ILE A 57 17.20 6.75 14.77
N GLN A 58 17.47 5.76 15.62
CA GLN A 58 18.61 5.77 16.54
C GLN A 58 19.95 5.94 15.79
N VAL A 59 20.12 5.27 14.65
CA VAL A 59 21.34 5.40 13.82
C VAL A 59 21.52 6.81 13.23
N ILE A 60 20.43 7.48 12.86
CA ILE A 60 20.49 8.81 12.22
C ILE A 60 20.30 9.96 13.20
N GLN A 61 19.94 9.68 14.46
CA GLN A 61 19.57 10.67 15.48
C GLN A 61 20.63 11.76 15.63
N ASN A 62 21.91 11.37 15.64
CA ASN A 62 23.05 12.28 15.78
C ASN A 62 23.19 13.30 14.63
N LYS A 63 22.49 13.09 13.50
CA LYS A 63 22.48 14.04 12.37
C LYS A 63 21.47 15.19 12.56
N TYR A 64 20.61 15.11 13.56
CA TYR A 64 19.58 16.10 13.83
C TYR A 64 19.99 16.95 15.04
N SER A 65 20.06 18.26 14.85
CA SER A 65 20.37 19.21 15.93
C SER A 65 19.20 19.43 16.89
N ARG A 66 17.97 19.11 16.46
CA ARG A 66 16.75 19.27 17.26
C ARG A 66 16.29 17.91 17.77
N GLU A 67 16.01 17.85 19.07
CA GLU A 67 15.52 16.64 19.76
C GLU A 67 14.23 16.08 19.12
N ARG A 68 13.32 16.95 18.66
CA ARG A 68 12.08 16.54 17.98
C ARG A 68 12.29 15.95 16.58
N GLY A 69 13.44 16.18 15.95
CA GLY A 69 13.68 15.79 14.56
C GLY A 69 13.91 14.30 14.35
N ALA A 70 14.27 13.58 15.43
CA ALA A 70 14.56 12.16 15.42
C ALA A 70 14.02 11.49 16.69
N LYS A 71 12.78 11.85 17.06
CA LYS A 71 12.05 11.15 18.11
C LYS A 71 11.63 9.76 17.59
N GLU A 72 11.68 8.76 18.47
CA GLU A 72 11.14 7.43 18.18
C GLU A 72 9.66 7.50 17.82
N THR A 73 9.25 6.57 16.97
CA THR A 73 7.90 6.48 16.41
C THR A 73 7.05 5.49 17.19
N ASP A 74 5.76 5.82 17.34
CA ASP A 74 4.76 4.95 17.96
C ASP A 74 3.93 4.17 16.93
N GLU A 75 3.33 3.06 17.36
CA GLU A 75 2.45 2.25 16.48
C GLU A 75 1.26 3.06 15.94
N THR A 76 0.75 4.01 16.71
CA THR A 76 -0.30 4.95 16.28
C THR A 76 0.17 5.84 15.14
N GLU A 77 1.40 6.33 15.21
CA GLU A 77 1.99 7.18 14.17
C GLU A 77 2.23 6.37 12.88
N ILE A 78 2.72 5.13 13.00
CA ILE A 78 2.86 4.22 11.84
C ILE A 78 1.50 3.95 11.17
N ARG A 79 0.45 3.66 11.95
CA ARG A 79 -0.92 3.51 11.42
C ARG A 79 -1.39 4.78 10.70
N ALA A 80 -1.14 5.95 11.30
CA ALA A 80 -1.49 7.24 10.69
C ALA A 80 -0.75 7.49 9.37
N VAL A 81 0.55 7.16 9.29
CA VAL A 81 1.36 7.31 8.08
C VAL A 81 0.82 6.43 6.95
N ILE A 82 0.47 5.17 7.22
CA ILE A 82 -0.07 4.25 6.20
C ILE A 82 -1.38 4.81 5.62
N ILE A 83 -2.27 5.28 6.49
CA ILE A 83 -3.55 5.89 6.08
C ILE A 83 -3.30 7.18 5.29
N TYR A 84 -2.38 8.02 5.75
CA TYR A 84 -2.02 9.28 5.09
C TYR A 84 -1.50 9.05 3.66
N VAL A 85 -0.58 8.10 3.47
CA VAL A 85 -0.06 7.73 2.13
C VAL A 85 -1.20 7.25 1.22
N LYS A 86 -2.14 6.46 1.76
CA LYS A 86 -3.33 6.03 1.01
C LYS A 86 -4.20 7.21 0.58
N ILE A 87 -4.43 8.20 1.46
CA ILE A 87 -5.21 9.40 1.16
C ILE A 87 -4.51 10.25 0.09
N ILE A 88 -3.21 10.53 0.21
CA ILE A 88 -2.44 11.28 -0.81
C ILE A 88 -2.49 10.59 -2.17
N ARG A 89 -2.52 9.25 -2.20
CA ARG A 89 -2.55 8.51 -3.46
C ARG A 89 -3.91 8.59 -4.17
N ILE A 90 -5.00 8.69 -3.41
CA ILE A 90 -6.39 8.76 -3.89
C ILE A 90 -6.75 10.18 -4.30
N GLY A 91 -6.43 11.17 -3.45
CA GLY A 91 -6.48 12.55 -3.86
C GLY A 91 -5.46 12.72 -4.97
N LYS A 92 -5.87 13.01 -6.21
CA LYS A 92 -4.96 13.48 -7.25
C LYS A 92 -4.32 14.78 -6.74
N GLY A 93 -3.26 14.67 -5.95
CA GLY A 93 -2.42 15.78 -5.55
C GLY A 93 -1.95 16.41 -6.84
N ASN A 94 -2.45 17.61 -7.11
CA ASN A 94 -2.26 18.33 -8.35
C ASN A 94 -0.76 18.34 -8.64
N ARG A 95 -0.31 17.51 -9.59
CA ARG A 95 1.09 17.45 -10.00
C ARG A 95 1.36 18.70 -10.82
N ASN A 96 1.31 19.86 -10.17
CA ASN A 96 1.99 21.06 -10.62
C ASN A 96 3.49 20.83 -10.39
N ARG A 97 4.05 19.83 -11.09
CA ARG A 97 5.45 19.87 -11.46
C ARG A 97 5.57 21.10 -12.35
N LYS A 98 5.83 22.27 -11.74
CA LYS A 98 6.49 23.35 -12.47
C LYS A 98 7.75 22.70 -13.02
N LYS A 99 7.73 22.33 -14.30
CA LYS A 99 8.95 22.01 -15.02
C LYS A 99 9.77 23.28 -14.89
N CYS A 100 10.77 23.29 -14.01
CA CYS A 100 11.88 24.20 -14.13
C CYS A 100 12.49 23.87 -15.49
N LYS A 101 12.04 24.56 -16.55
CA LYS A 101 12.79 24.62 -17.79
C LYS A 101 14.11 25.26 -17.38
N ASN A 102 15.17 24.47 -17.38
CA ASN A 102 16.53 24.98 -17.29
C ASN A 102 16.69 26.02 -18.41
N LYS A 103 16.52 27.30 -18.09
CA LYS A 103 17.07 28.37 -18.91
C LYS A 103 18.50 28.53 -18.42
N THR A 104 19.42 27.81 -19.04
CA THR A 104 20.84 28.14 -18.97
C THR A 104 20.99 29.61 -19.38
N PRO A 105 21.69 30.47 -18.61
CA PRO A 105 22.02 31.80 -19.11
C PRO A 105 22.97 31.62 -20.29
N ARG A 106 22.52 32.03 -21.48
CA ARG A 106 23.39 32.16 -22.65
C ARG A 106 24.24 33.40 -22.41
N TRP A 107 25.44 33.22 -21.90
CA TRP A 107 26.45 34.27 -21.90
C TRP A 107 26.84 34.52 -23.36
N SER A 108 26.47 35.68 -23.88
CA SER A 108 27.02 36.26 -25.11
C SER A 108 28.26 37.06 -24.73
N TRP A 109 29.39 36.73 -25.37
CA TRP A 109 30.58 37.58 -25.42
C TRP A 109 30.28 38.83 -26.25
#